data_AF-A0A0A8X2U4-F1
#
_entry.id   AF-A0A0A8X2U4-F1
#
_cell.length_a   1.000
_cell.length_b   1.000
_cell.length_c   1.000
_cell.angle_alpha   90.00
_cell.angle_beta   90.00
_cell.angle_gamma   90.00
#
_symmetry.space_group_name_H-M   'P 1'
#
loop_
_entity.id
_entity.type
_entity.pdbx_description
1 polymer ?
#
loop_
_entity_poly.entity_id
_entity_poly.type
_entity_poly.pdbx_seq_one_letter_code
_entity_poly.pdbx_strand_id
1 'polypeptide(L)'
;MNNEAILQKSAEQQQLKDIQNKIVEDIYSDEDLVRLLDLLKENTDKMDYLQTRKLCELVQYLYTNEREERQANKLLDIINGMFYKQ
;
A
#
# COMPACT_ATOMS: atom_id res chain seq x y z
N MET A 1 20.15 0.53 3.59
CA MET A 1 19.38 0.55 4.86
C MET A 1 18.34 -0.55 4.73
N ASN A 2 18.30 -1.50 5.67
CA ASN A 2 17.26 -2.53 5.66
C ASN A 2 15.98 -1.87 6.15
N ASN A 3 15.11 -1.44 5.23
CA ASN A 3 13.77 -1.02 5.59
C ASN A 3 13.05 -2.26 6.12
N GLU A 4 12.84 -2.33 7.43
CA GLU A 4 12.04 -3.41 8.01
C GLU A 4 10.63 -3.32 7.42
N ALA A 5 10.23 -4.37 6.70
CA ALA A 5 8.89 -4.48 6.14
C ALA A 5 7.93 -5.04 7.20
N ILE A 6 6.70 -4.53 7.24
CA ILE A 6 5.65 -5.10 8.11
C ILE A 6 5.27 -6.54 7.68
N LEU A 7 5.45 -6.85 6.40
CA LEU A 7 5.23 -8.17 5.82
C LEU A 7 6.46 -9.05 6.01
N GLN A 8 6.28 -10.16 6.71
CA GLN A 8 7.35 -11.11 7.03
C GLN A 8 7.27 -12.38 6.18
N LYS A 9 6.09 -12.70 5.62
CA LYS A 9 5.94 -13.87 4.75
C LYS A 9 6.29 -13.51 3.31
N SER A 10 7.07 -14.38 2.64
CA SER A 10 7.45 -14.17 1.24
C SER A 10 6.25 -14.06 0.30
N ALA A 11 5.18 -14.82 0.57
CA ALA A 11 3.95 -14.77 -0.21
C ALA A 11 3.27 -13.39 -0.14
N GLU A 12 3.22 -12.77 1.05
CA GLU A 12 2.66 -11.43 1.27
C GLU A 12 3.51 -10.37 0.55
N GLN A 13 4.85 -10.50 0.65
CA GLN A 13 5.78 -9.59 -0.04
C GLN A 13 5.64 -9.68 -1.56
N GLN A 14 5.46 -10.88 -2.11
CA GLN A 14 5.21 -11.06 -3.54
C GLN A 14 3.88 -10.44 -3.96
N GLN A 15 2.81 -10.64 -3.18
CA GLN A 15 1.50 -10.03 -3.46
C GLN A 15 1.58 -8.49 -3.44
N LEU A 16 2.25 -7.89 -2.46
CA LEU A 16 2.49 -6.45 -2.42
C LEU A 16 3.24 -5.97 -3.68
N LYS A 17 4.30 -6.69 -4.06
CA LYS A 17 5.09 -6.37 -5.26
C LYS A 17 4.26 -6.44 -6.54
N ASP A 18 3.40 -7.44 -6.67
CA ASP A 18 2.52 -7.59 -7.82
C ASP A 18 1.53 -6.41 -7.90
N ILE A 19 0.95 -6.00 -6.77
CA ILE A 19 0.06 -4.82 -6.71
C ILE A 19 0.83 -3.54 -7.08
N GLN A 20 2.04 -3.35 -6.55
CA GLN A 20 2.88 -2.20 -6.88
C GLN A 20 3.21 -2.15 -8.38
N ASN A 21 3.55 -3.30 -9.00
CA ASN A 21 3.81 -3.37 -10.44
C ASN A 21 2.57 -2.99 -11.25
N LYS A 22 1.39 -3.48 -10.87
CA LYS A 22 0.14 -3.08 -11.53
C LYS A 22 -0.17 -1.59 -11.39
N ILE A 23 0.21 -0.97 -10.26
CA ILE A 23 0.08 0.48 -10.08
C ILE A 23 1.06 1.24 -10.99
N VAL A 24 2.31 0.78 -11.11
CA VAL A 24 3.30 1.35 -12.04
C VAL A 24 2.80 1.26 -13.49
N GLU A 25 2.21 0.14 -13.87
CA GLU A 25 1.65 -0.11 -15.19
C GLU A 25 0.26 0.53 -15.40
N ASP A 26 -0.31 1.14 -14.36
CA ASP A 26 -1.66 1.72 -14.32
C ASP A 26 -2.80 0.74 -14.69
N ILE A 27 -2.60 -0.55 -14.46
CA ILE A 27 -3.58 -1.62 -14.74
C ILE A 27 -4.25 -2.18 -13.47
N TYR A 28 -4.02 -1.55 -12.32
CA TYR A 28 -4.60 -2.00 -11.06
C TYR A 28 -6.12 -1.74 -11.00
N SER A 29 -6.79 -2.65 -10.30
CA SER A 29 -8.24 -2.66 -10.03
C SER A 29 -8.54 -2.36 -8.56
N ASP A 30 -9.81 -2.11 -8.23
CA ASP A 30 -10.23 -1.97 -6.83
C ASP A 30 -10.02 -3.27 -6.02
N GLU A 31 -10.07 -4.45 -6.65
CA GLU A 31 -9.74 -5.71 -5.97
C GLU A 31 -8.27 -5.76 -5.52
N ASP A 32 -7.35 -5.18 -6.30
CA ASP A 32 -5.94 -5.08 -5.92
C ASP A 32 -5.78 -4.18 -4.68
N LEU A 33 -6.57 -3.10 -4.58
CA LEU A 33 -6.58 -2.23 -3.41
C LEU A 33 -7.20 -2.91 -2.17
N VAL A 34 -8.25 -3.71 -2.35
CA VAL A 34 -8.84 -4.52 -1.27
C VAL A 34 -7.81 -5.50 -0.73
N ARG A 35 -7.11 -6.24 -1.61
CA ARG A 35 -6.04 -7.16 -1.20
C ARG A 35 -4.92 -6.45 -0.45
N LEU A 36 -4.58 -5.22 -0.86
CA LEU A 36 -3.61 -4.41 -0.15
C LEU A 36 -4.06 -4.06 1.28
N LEU A 37 -5.34 -3.75 1.47
CA LEU A 37 -5.92 -3.49 2.80
C LEU A 37 -5.98 -4.77 3.65
N ASP A 38 -6.25 -5.93 3.05
CA ASP A 38 -6.22 -7.22 3.76
C ASP A 38 -4.81 -7.57 4.27
N LEU A 39 -3.78 -7.34 3.45
CA LEU A 39 -2.38 -7.49 3.86
C LEU A 39 -2.03 -6.61 5.08
N LEU A 40 -2.55 -5.38 5.11
CA LEU A 40 -2.39 -4.48 6.26
C LEU A 40 -3.15 -4.97 7.47
N LYS A 41 -4.40 -5.40 7.29
CA LYS A 41 -5.28 -5.87 8.38
C LYS A 41 -4.62 -6.97 9.21
N GLU A 42 -3.96 -7.92 8.54
CA GLU A 42 -3.24 -9.02 9.18
C GLU A 42 -1.96 -8.60 9.92
N ASN A 43 -1.49 -7.36 9.72
CA ASN A 43 -0.22 -6.85 10.23
C ASN A 43 -0.35 -5.49 10.94
N THR A 44 -1.56 -5.09 11.33
CA THR A 44 -1.82 -3.77 11.94
C THR A 44 -1.12 -3.58 13.28
N ASP A 45 -0.88 -4.66 14.03
CA ASP A 45 -0.15 -4.68 15.29
C ASP A 45 1.33 -4.28 15.13
N LYS A 46 1.88 -4.37 13.91
CA LYS A 46 3.26 -4.02 13.59
C LYS A 46 3.41 -2.60 13.05
N MET A 47 2.30 -1.90 12.80
CA MET A 47 2.32 -0.56 12.23
C MET A 47 2.67 0.47 13.30
N ASP A 48 3.62 1.34 12.99
CA ASP A 48 3.87 2.53 13.79
C ASP A 48 2.89 3.67 13.47
N TYR A 49 3.05 4.78 14.19
CA TYR A 49 2.22 5.96 14.00
C TYR A 49 2.31 6.56 12.58
N LEU A 50 3.50 6.55 11.96
CA LEU A 50 3.71 7.09 10.62
C LEU A 50 3.03 6.21 9.57
N GLN A 51 3.17 4.89 9.70
CA GLN A 51 2.52 3.91 8.83
C GLN A 51 1.00 3.99 8.96
N THR A 52 0.48 4.15 10.17
CA THR A 52 -0.96 4.36 10.43
C THR A 52 -1.46 5.65 9.78
N ARG A 53 -0.69 6.73 9.87
CA ARG A 53 -1.01 7.99 9.19
C ARG A 53 -1.05 7.81 7.67
N LYS A 54 -0.15 7.01 7.10
CA LYS A 54 -0.14 6.69 5.67
C LYS A 54 -1.37 5.89 5.23
N LEU A 55 -1.88 4.99 6.07
CA LEU A 55 -3.16 4.34 5.82
C LEU A 55 -4.33 5.34 5.76
N CYS A 56 -4.39 6.29 6.69
CA CYS A 56 -5.39 7.36 6.62
C CYS A 56 -5.25 8.20 5.35
N GLU A 57 -4.01 8.51 4.93
CA GLU A 57 -3.72 9.23 3.69
C GLU A 57 -4.21 8.45 2.46
N LEU A 58 -4.01 7.12 2.43
CA LEU A 58 -4.52 6.27 1.35
C LEU A 58 -6.04 6.33 1.27
N VAL A 59 -6.73 6.12 2.40
CA VAL A 59 -8.20 6.13 2.43
C VAL A 59 -8.75 7.47 1.95
N GLN A 60 -8.19 8.58 2.43
CA GLN A 60 -8.59 9.91 1.99
C GLN A 60 -8.32 10.11 0.49
N TYR A 61 -7.17 9.65 0.00
CA TYR A 61 -6.82 9.78 -1.42
C TYR A 61 -7.78 9.02 -2.32
N LEU A 62 -8.09 7.76 -1.98
CA LEU A 62 -9.02 6.92 -2.73
C LEU A 62 -10.46 7.45 -2.70
N TYR A 63 -10.88 8.04 -1.58
CA TYR A 63 -12.21 8.64 -1.42
C TYR A 63 -12.38 9.95 -2.20
N THR A 64 -11.32 10.74 -2.30
CA THR A 64 -11.38 12.10 -2.89
C THR A 64 -11.13 12.11 -4.40
N ASN A 65 -10.48 11.08 -4.94
CA ASN A 65 -10.06 11.04 -6.35
C ASN A 65 -10.70 9.84 -7.05
N GLU A 66 -11.36 10.11 -8.18
CA GLU A 66 -11.83 9.07 -9.09
C GLU A 66 -10.64 8.29 -9.66
N ARG A 67 -10.86 7.08 -10.18
CA ARG A 67 -9.77 6.16 -10.57
C ARG A 67 -8.85 6.77 -11.63
N GLU A 68 -9.43 7.56 -12.53
CA GLU A 68 -8.80 8.27 -13.64
C GLU A 68 -7.92 9.44 -13.17
N GLU A 69 -8.18 9.97 -11.98
CA GLU A 69 -7.43 11.08 -11.38
C GLU A 69 -6.30 10.60 -10.47
N ARG A 70 -6.28 9.30 -10.14
CA ARG A 70 -5.29 8.71 -9.24
C ARG A 70 -3.93 8.60 -9.92
N GLN A 71 -2.96 9.33 -9.38
CA GLN A 71 -1.58 9.32 -9.84
C GLN A 71 -0.82 8.12 -9.24
N ALA A 72 -0.25 7.29 -10.11
CA ALA A 72 0.47 6.07 -9.73
C ALA A 72 1.63 6.35 -8.75
N ASN A 73 2.43 7.40 -8.98
CA ASN A 73 3.54 7.78 -8.11
C ASN A 73 3.06 8.12 -6.69
N LYS A 74 1.97 8.89 -6.55
CA LYS A 74 1.41 9.25 -5.25
C LYS A 74 0.86 8.04 -4.51
N LEU A 75 0.19 7.13 -5.21
CA LEU A 75 -0.26 5.86 -4.64
C LEU A 75 0.92 5.02 -4.13
N LEU A 76 1.96 4.87 -4.94
CA LEU A 76 3.15 4.11 -4.56
C LEU A 76 3.87 4.74 -3.35
N ASP A 77 3.99 6.07 -3.30
CA ASP A 77 4.60 6.75 -2.16
C ASP A 77 3.83 6.49 -0.86
N ILE A 78 2.49 6.54 -0.92
CA ILE A 78 1.65 6.23 0.23
C ILE A 78 1.80 4.76 0.63
N ILE A 79 1.69 3.84 -0.32
CA ILE A 79 1.80 2.39 -0.11
C ILE A 79 3.16 2.04 0.49
N ASN A 80 4.25 2.52 -0.10
CA ASN A 80 5.60 2.27 0.41
C ASN A 80 5.76 2.81 1.84
N GLY A 81 5.20 3.98 2.13
CA GLY A 81 5.18 4.54 3.49
C GLY A 81 4.37 3.75 4.51
N MET A 82 3.42 2.89 4.07
CA MET A 82 2.71 1.98 4.97
C MET A 82 3.50 0.70 5.24
N PHE A 83 4.15 0.14 4.22
CA PHE A 83 4.73 -1.20 4.30
C PHE A 83 6.20 -1.25 4.72
N TYR A 84 6.93 -0.14 4.59
CA TYR A 84 8.36 -0.07 4.89
C TYR A 84 8.63 1.00 5.95
N LYS A 85 9.43 0.65 6.97
CA LYS A 85 9.93 1.65 7.92
C LYS A 85 10.90 2.60 7.21
N GLN A 86 10.77 3.90 7.49
CA GLN A 86 11.64 4.98 7.01
C GLN A 86 12.74 5.30 8.01
#